data_AF-W1WGV3-F1
#
_entry.id   AF-W1WGV3-F1
#
_cell.length_a   1.000
_cell.length_b   1.000
_cell.length_c   1.000
_cell.angle_alpha   90.00
_cell.angle_beta   90.00
_cell.angle_gamma   90.00
#
_symmetry.space_group_name_H-M   'P 1'
#
loop_
_entity.id
_entity.type
_entity.pdbx_description
1 polymer ?
#
loop_
_entity_poly.entity_id
_entity_poly.type
_entity_poly.pdbx_seq_one_letter_code
_entity_poly.pdbx_strand_id
1 'polypeptide(L)'
;MQQETTSWYKQEWFIVLSLLFIFPLGLFLMWKFSKWPSIARTIITVAISVIVLASITYYGNLQMIVPATSNSNNETKETTENNVNDKDERNHKTAVEETKTNYDSTKENTKEPGKENESATRLENSALEKAKSYYDDFHMSKLGIYDILTSEYGEKFDKEDAQYAIDHLEADYEKNALEKAKSYAKDMHMSNDSIYDLLVSNYGEKFTESEAKYAIEHLDN
;
A
#
# COMPACT_ATOMS: atom_id res chain seq x y z
N MET A 1 -23.84 -37.98 -29.30
CA MET A 1 -22.90 -37.25 -28.43
C MET A 1 -23.69 -36.17 -27.72
N GLN A 2 -24.00 -36.34 -26.43
CA GLN A 2 -24.68 -35.32 -25.65
C GLN A 2 -23.63 -34.32 -25.17
N GLN A 3 -23.78 -33.06 -25.57
CA GLN A 3 -22.97 -31.97 -25.04
C GLN A 3 -23.60 -31.50 -23.73
N GLU A 4 -22.92 -31.77 -22.61
CA GLU A 4 -23.25 -31.22 -21.30
C GLU A 4 -23.11 -29.69 -21.35
N THR A 5 -24.23 -28.97 -21.33
CA THR A 5 -24.19 -27.50 -21.29
C THR A 5 -23.91 -27.06 -19.86
N THR A 6 -22.74 -26.45 -19.63
CA THR A 6 -22.42 -25.84 -18.35
C THR A 6 -23.34 -24.66 -18.10
N SER A 7 -24.08 -24.66 -16.98
CA SER A 7 -24.95 -23.56 -16.59
C SER A 7 -24.20 -22.22 -16.58
N TRP A 8 -24.84 -21.15 -17.03
CA TRP A 8 -24.24 -19.82 -17.23
C TRP A 8 -23.53 -19.26 -15.98
N TYR A 9 -24.05 -19.52 -14.77
CA TYR A 9 -23.45 -19.07 -13.51
C TYR A 9 -22.16 -19.81 -13.12
N LYS A 10 -21.84 -20.92 -13.81
CA LYS A 10 -20.59 -21.67 -13.63
C LYS A 10 -19.47 -21.18 -14.56
N GLN A 11 -19.75 -20.22 -15.44
CA GLN A 11 -18.77 -19.70 -16.39
C GLN A 11 -17.78 -18.75 -15.68
N GLU A 12 -16.50 -18.84 -16.04
CA GLU A 12 -15.42 -18.09 -15.37
C GLU A 12 -15.64 -16.58 -15.42
N TRP A 13 -16.15 -16.05 -16.54
CA TRP A 13 -16.46 -14.63 -16.68
C TRP A 13 -17.54 -14.18 -15.70
N PHE A 14 -18.53 -15.03 -15.38
CA PHE A 14 -19.58 -14.71 -14.41
C PHE A 14 -19.06 -14.75 -12.97
N ILE A 15 -18.15 -15.68 -12.66
CA ILE A 15 -17.49 -15.75 -11.35
C ILE A 15 -16.64 -14.49 -11.12
N VAL A 16 -15.87 -14.06 -12.13
CA VAL A 16 -15.07 -12.82 -12.08
C VAL A 16 -15.97 -11.60 -11.96
N LEU A 17 -17.08 -11.55 -12.71
CA LEU A 17 -18.05 -10.47 -12.60
C LEU A 17 -18.71 -10.41 -11.22
N SER A 18 -19.07 -11.56 -10.65
CA SER A 18 -19.64 -11.66 -9.30
C SER A 18 -18.62 -11.28 -8.22
N LEU A 19 -17.32 -11.53 -8.42
CA LEU A 19 -16.27 -11.07 -7.51
C LEU A 19 -16.18 -9.54 -7.47
N LEU A 20 -16.48 -8.87 -8.59
CA LEU A 20 -16.41 -7.41 -8.70
C LEU A 20 -17.66 -6.73 -8.12
N PHE A 21 -18.86 -7.25 -8.41
CA PHE A 21 -20.12 -6.57 -8.06
C PHE A 21 -20.84 -7.14 -6.82
N ILE A 22 -20.61 -8.40 -6.46
CA ILE A 22 -21.36 -9.10 -5.38
C ILE A 22 -20.38 -9.96 -4.58
N PHE A 23 -19.54 -9.28 -3.80
CA PHE A 23 -18.36 -9.81 -3.12
C PHE A 23 -18.55 -11.16 -2.37
N PRO A 24 -19.54 -11.35 -1.47
CA PRO A 24 -19.69 -12.63 -0.77
C PRO A 24 -20.12 -13.78 -1.71
N LEU A 25 -20.90 -13.47 -2.74
CA LEU A 25 -21.36 -14.45 -3.71
C LEU A 25 -20.24 -14.86 -4.68
N GLY A 26 -19.41 -13.90 -5.11
CA GLY A 26 -18.27 -14.15 -6.00
C GLY A 26 -17.25 -15.08 -5.36
N LEU A 27 -16.95 -14.89 -4.08
CA LEU A 27 -16.01 -15.75 -3.34
C LEU A 27 -16.56 -17.17 -3.18
N PHE A 28 -17.85 -17.31 -2.87
CA PHE A 28 -18.53 -18.61 -2.78
C PHE A 28 -18.54 -19.33 -4.14
N LEU A 29 -18.84 -18.62 -5.23
CA LEU A 29 -18.80 -19.16 -6.59
C LEU A 29 -17.39 -19.56 -7.01
N MET A 30 -16.37 -18.76 -6.65
CA MET A 30 -14.97 -19.08 -6.88
C MET A 30 -14.59 -20.40 -6.18
N TRP A 31 -14.98 -20.58 -4.93
CA TRP A 31 -14.64 -21.78 -4.18
C TRP A 31 -15.44 -23.01 -4.64
N LYS A 32 -16.68 -22.80 -5.10
CA LYS A 32 -17.61 -23.87 -5.45
C LYS A 32 -17.49 -24.37 -6.89
N PHE A 33 -17.17 -23.51 -7.85
CA PHE A 33 -17.25 -23.84 -9.28
C PHE A 33 -15.98 -23.51 -10.09
N SER A 34 -15.03 -22.72 -9.56
CA SER A 34 -13.86 -22.33 -10.32
C SER A 34 -12.76 -23.40 -10.29
N LYS A 35 -12.21 -23.77 -11.46
CA LYS A 35 -11.14 -24.78 -11.60
C LYS A 35 -9.73 -24.25 -11.28
N TRP A 36 -9.62 -23.06 -10.71
CA TRP A 36 -8.35 -22.39 -10.55
C TRP A 36 -7.41 -23.11 -9.57
N PRO A 37 -6.10 -23.10 -9.83
CA PRO A 37 -5.11 -23.68 -8.91
C PRO A 37 -5.21 -22.99 -7.56
N SER A 38 -4.98 -23.75 -6.48
CA SER A 38 -5.12 -23.27 -5.10
C SER A 38 -4.33 -21.98 -4.84
N ILE A 39 -3.18 -21.81 -5.50
CA ILE A 39 -2.35 -20.59 -5.44
C ILE A 39 -3.12 -19.34 -5.89
N ALA A 40 -3.87 -19.40 -7.00
CA ALA A 40 -4.59 -18.25 -7.53
C ALA A 40 -5.74 -17.85 -6.60
N ARG A 41 -6.38 -18.84 -5.96
CA ARG A 41 -7.42 -18.61 -4.96
C ARG A 41 -6.84 -17.88 -3.75
N THR A 42 -5.68 -18.32 -3.25
CA THR A 42 -5.01 -17.70 -2.10
C THR A 42 -4.59 -16.25 -2.41
N ILE A 43 -3.98 -16.00 -3.55
CA ILE A 43 -3.53 -14.64 -3.94
C ILE A 43 -4.70 -13.65 -3.98
N ILE A 44 -5.83 -14.06 -4.56
CA ILE A 44 -7.02 -13.20 -4.68
C ILE A 44 -7.67 -12.96 -3.33
N THR A 45 -7.77 -13.98 -2.48
CA THR A 45 -8.28 -13.79 -1.11
C THR A 45 -7.39 -12.85 -0.29
N VAL A 46 -6.06 -12.96 -0.43
CA VAL A 46 -5.11 -12.09 0.26
C VAL A 46 -5.25 -10.65 -0.25
N ALA A 47 -5.26 -10.44 -1.58
CA ALA A 47 -5.41 -9.12 -2.17
C ALA A 47 -6.70 -8.42 -1.73
N ILE A 48 -7.83 -9.13 -1.70
CA ILE A 48 -9.09 -8.51 -1.25
C ILE A 48 -9.11 -8.27 0.26
N SER A 49 -8.51 -9.16 1.07
CA SER A 49 -8.37 -8.92 2.51
C SER A 49 -7.57 -7.66 2.81
N VAL A 50 -6.48 -7.42 2.07
CA VAL A 50 -5.67 -6.20 2.18
C VAL A 50 -6.48 -4.96 1.78
N ILE A 51 -7.26 -5.04 0.70
CA ILE A 51 -8.14 -3.94 0.26
C ILE A 51 -9.22 -3.63 1.31
N VAL A 52 -9.83 -4.64 1.92
CA VAL A 52 -10.84 -4.46 2.98
C VAL A 52 -10.20 -3.83 4.23
N LEU A 53 -9.02 -4.28 4.64
CA LEU A 53 -8.27 -3.69 5.76
C LEU A 53 -7.86 -2.23 5.48
N ALA A 54 -7.40 -1.95 4.26
CA ALA A 54 -7.12 -0.58 3.81
C ALA A 54 -8.39 0.29 3.77
N SER A 55 -9.54 -0.29 3.42
CA SER A 55 -10.81 0.43 3.42
C SER A 55 -11.27 0.78 4.83
N ILE A 56 -11.17 -0.16 5.79
CA ILE A 56 -11.54 0.09 7.20
C ILE A 56 -10.69 1.22 7.80
N THR A 57 -9.39 1.23 7.51
CA THR A 57 -8.48 2.29 7.97
C THR A 57 -8.75 3.63 7.26
N TYR A 58 -9.08 3.61 5.97
CA TYR A 58 -9.42 4.81 5.20
C TYR A 58 -10.77 5.44 5.59
N TYR A 59 -11.81 4.65 5.85
CA TYR A 59 -13.13 5.14 6.29
C TYR A 59 -13.16 5.56 7.77
N GLY A 60 -12.20 5.13 8.59
CA GLY A 60 -12.09 5.53 10.00
C GLY A 60 -11.76 7.01 10.21
N ASN A 61 -11.28 7.71 9.18
CA ASN A 61 -10.83 9.11 9.25
C ASN A 61 -11.83 10.12 8.63
N LEU A 62 -13.15 9.85 8.71
CA LEU A 62 -14.19 10.78 8.25
C LEU A 62 -15.36 11.00 9.23
N GLN A 63 -15.22 10.67 10.51
CA GLN A 63 -16.20 11.07 11.53
C GLN A 63 -15.52 11.75 12.73
N MET A 64 -15.40 13.07 12.68
CA MET A 64 -15.56 13.95 13.85
C MET A 64 -15.51 15.43 13.46
N ILE A 65 -16.62 15.92 12.88
CA ILE A 65 -17.05 17.30 13.13
C ILE A 65 -18.54 17.22 13.47
N VAL A 66 -18.82 17.00 14.76
CA VAL A 66 -20.12 17.30 15.35
C VAL A 66 -19.90 18.49 16.28
N PRO A 67 -20.27 19.73 15.90
CA PRO A 67 -20.38 20.79 16.86
C PRO A 67 -21.68 20.59 17.66
N ALA A 68 -21.54 20.45 18.97
CA ALA A 68 -22.64 20.43 19.91
C ALA A 68 -23.28 21.84 19.99
N THR A 69 -24.55 21.98 19.63
CA THR A 69 -25.44 23.04 20.14
C THR A 69 -26.92 22.62 20.08
N SER A 70 -27.48 22.38 21.28
CA SER A 70 -28.73 22.91 21.84
C SER A 70 -30.05 22.90 21.03
N ASN A 71 -30.98 22.06 21.52
CA ASN A 71 -32.43 22.23 21.70
C ASN A 71 -33.40 22.60 20.56
N SER A 72 -34.53 21.86 20.60
CA SER A 72 -35.93 22.26 20.37
C SER A 72 -36.59 21.79 19.07
N ASN A 73 -37.38 20.71 19.23
CA ASN A 73 -38.78 20.55 18.81
C ASN A 73 -39.19 20.91 17.35
N ASN A 74 -39.64 19.90 16.58
CA ASN A 74 -40.99 19.79 15.96
C ASN A 74 -41.01 19.04 14.61
N GLU A 75 -41.79 17.94 14.60
CA GLU A 75 -42.69 17.37 13.58
C GLU A 75 -42.53 17.58 12.05
N THR A 76 -42.44 16.44 11.35
CA THR A 76 -43.45 15.86 10.41
C THR A 76 -43.69 16.49 9.02
N LYS A 77 -43.32 15.68 7.99
CA LYS A 77 -44.02 15.31 6.73
C LYS A 77 -44.21 16.31 5.56
N GLU A 78 -43.75 15.84 4.40
CA GLU A 78 -44.42 15.60 3.08
C GLU A 78 -43.48 16.00 1.93
N THR A 79 -43.03 15.05 1.09
CA THR A 79 -43.68 14.42 -0.09
C THR A 79 -43.67 15.32 -1.33
N THR A 80 -42.80 14.94 -2.30
CA THR A 80 -43.01 14.91 -3.76
C THR A 80 -43.41 16.20 -4.49
N GLU A 81 -42.65 16.61 -5.52
CA GLU A 81 -42.94 16.30 -6.93
C GLU A 81 -42.07 17.12 -7.92
N ASN A 82 -41.35 16.38 -8.75
CA ASN A 82 -41.04 16.51 -10.19
C ASN A 82 -40.96 17.87 -10.94
N ASN A 83 -39.98 17.83 -11.85
CA ASN A 83 -39.96 18.29 -13.25
C ASN A 83 -39.18 19.55 -13.64
N VAL A 84 -37.96 19.28 -14.10
CA VAL A 84 -37.40 19.59 -15.44
C VAL A 84 -37.63 21.00 -15.99
N ASN A 85 -36.51 21.70 -16.22
CA ASN A 85 -36.34 22.38 -17.50
C ASN A 85 -34.89 22.25 -18.00
N ASP A 86 -34.81 21.92 -19.27
CA ASP A 86 -33.65 21.62 -20.12
C ASP A 86 -33.04 22.92 -20.68
N LYS A 87 -31.79 22.81 -21.17
CA LYS A 87 -30.95 23.74 -21.96
C LYS A 87 -29.77 24.39 -21.21
N ASP A 88 -28.59 23.76 -21.31
CA ASP A 88 -27.56 24.29 -22.21
C ASP A 88 -26.39 23.32 -22.43
N GLU A 89 -25.93 23.31 -23.67
CA GLU A 89 -24.93 22.45 -24.30
C GLU A 89 -23.47 22.87 -23.99
N ARG A 90 -22.55 21.88 -24.12
CA ARG A 90 -21.13 22.01 -24.54
C ARG A 90 -20.08 22.55 -23.53
N ASN A 91 -19.38 21.62 -22.86
CA ASN A 91 -17.90 21.45 -22.85
C ASN A 91 -17.43 20.71 -21.59
N HIS A 92 -17.03 19.43 -21.69
CA HIS A 92 -15.88 18.90 -20.93
C HIS A 92 -15.44 17.52 -21.46
N LYS A 93 -15.11 17.44 -22.76
CA LYS A 93 -14.28 16.36 -23.31
C LYS A 93 -12.87 16.91 -23.46
N THR A 94 -12.13 17.01 -22.37
CA THR A 94 -10.68 17.16 -22.26
C THR A 94 -10.30 16.86 -20.80
N ALA A 95 -9.19 16.19 -20.55
CA ALA A 95 -8.65 15.77 -19.25
C ALA A 95 -9.13 14.42 -18.67
N VAL A 96 -9.15 13.35 -19.49
CA VAL A 96 -8.91 11.97 -19.00
C VAL A 96 -8.22 11.16 -20.12
N GLU A 97 -7.03 11.58 -20.55
CA GLU A 97 -6.19 10.78 -21.48
C GLU A 97 -4.68 10.89 -21.20
N GLU A 98 -4.28 11.53 -20.10
CA GLU A 98 -2.89 11.57 -19.63
C GLU A 98 -2.76 10.79 -18.33
N THR A 99 -2.13 9.61 -18.42
CA THR A 99 -1.43 8.81 -17.38
C THR A 99 -1.57 7.29 -17.59
N LYS A 100 -1.63 6.81 -18.84
CA LYS A 100 -1.59 5.35 -19.14
C LYS A 100 -0.59 4.89 -20.19
N THR A 101 0.45 5.67 -20.49
CA THR A 101 1.54 5.20 -21.37
C THR A 101 2.81 6.00 -21.11
N ASN A 102 3.66 5.58 -20.17
CA ASN A 102 5.13 5.58 -20.34
C ASN A 102 5.82 4.96 -19.11
N TYR A 103 5.89 3.63 -19.02
CA TYR A 103 6.88 2.96 -18.16
C TYR A 103 7.15 1.56 -18.71
N ASP A 104 7.47 1.51 -20.01
CA ASP A 104 8.15 0.36 -20.58
C ASP A 104 9.25 0.87 -21.52
N SER A 105 10.41 0.24 -21.42
CA SER A 105 11.63 0.41 -22.20
C SER A 105 12.52 1.62 -21.92
N THR A 106 13.44 1.45 -20.97
CA THR A 106 14.88 1.72 -21.23
C THR A 106 15.72 0.68 -20.49
N LYS A 107 15.76 -0.55 -21.01
CA LYS A 107 16.91 -1.42 -20.82
C LYS A 107 17.91 -1.09 -21.91
N GLU A 108 18.82 -0.18 -21.61
CA GLU A 108 20.08 -0.10 -22.34
C GLU A 108 21.22 -0.35 -21.36
N ASN A 109 21.70 -1.59 -21.42
CA ASN A 109 22.92 -2.02 -20.79
C ASN A 109 24.08 -1.36 -21.54
N THR A 110 24.68 -0.33 -20.93
CA THR A 110 26.03 0.12 -21.30
C THR A 110 26.87 0.20 -20.04
N LYS A 111 27.53 -0.92 -19.70
CA LYS A 111 28.78 -0.87 -18.96
C LYS A 111 29.89 -0.45 -19.92
N GLU A 112 30.35 0.78 -19.79
CA GLU A 112 31.73 1.14 -20.14
C GLU A 112 32.33 2.00 -19.02
N PRO A 113 33.59 1.73 -18.59
CA PRO A 113 34.16 2.32 -17.40
C PRO A 113 34.78 3.68 -17.77
N GLY A 114 34.00 4.74 -17.63
CA GLY A 114 34.48 6.12 -17.72
C GLY A 114 34.63 6.71 -16.32
N LYS A 115 35.87 6.85 -15.84
CA LYS A 115 36.18 7.75 -14.73
C LYS A 115 35.80 9.17 -15.15
N GLU A 116 34.74 9.76 -14.60
CA GLU A 116 34.52 11.21 -14.68
C GLU A 116 33.51 11.73 -13.65
N ASN A 117 34.02 12.60 -12.76
CA ASN A 117 33.37 13.50 -11.79
C ASN A 117 32.54 12.93 -10.63
N GLU A 118 32.91 13.37 -9.41
CA GLU A 118 32.34 13.12 -8.07
C GLU A 118 30.87 13.57 -7.87
N SER A 119 30.09 13.72 -8.95
CA SER A 119 28.71 14.17 -8.90
C SER A 119 27.75 12.99 -9.05
N ALA A 120 26.84 12.84 -8.09
CA ALA A 120 25.80 11.82 -8.12
C ALA A 120 24.96 11.88 -9.41
N THR A 121 24.57 10.72 -9.93
CA THR A 121 23.65 10.61 -11.07
C THR A 121 22.23 11.05 -10.68
N ARG A 122 21.35 11.25 -11.68
CA ARG A 122 19.94 11.55 -11.42
C ARG A 122 19.25 10.43 -10.62
N LEU A 123 19.56 9.17 -10.91
CA LEU A 123 18.94 8.02 -10.24
C LEU A 123 19.47 7.84 -8.82
N GLU A 124 20.77 7.99 -8.61
CA GLU A 124 21.39 8.03 -7.27
C GLU A 124 20.76 9.11 -6.37
N ASN A 125 20.58 10.33 -6.89
CA ASN A 125 19.88 11.40 -6.17
C ASN A 125 18.41 11.06 -5.88
N SER A 126 17.73 10.43 -6.85
CA SER A 126 16.32 10.04 -6.68
C SER A 126 16.16 8.95 -5.62
N ALA A 127 17.07 7.96 -5.61
CA ALA A 127 17.13 6.91 -4.61
C ALA A 127 17.44 7.49 -3.22
N LEU A 128 18.36 8.46 -3.12
CA LEU A 128 18.68 9.13 -1.87
C LEU A 128 17.49 9.89 -1.29
N GLU A 129 16.75 10.64 -2.10
CA GLU A 129 15.54 11.35 -1.63
C GLU A 129 14.45 10.37 -1.18
N LYS A 130 14.28 9.24 -1.89
CA LYS A 130 13.36 8.18 -1.44
C LYS A 130 13.82 7.54 -0.14
N ALA A 131 15.11 7.28 0.02
CA ALA A 131 15.69 6.75 1.25
C ALA A 131 15.42 7.67 2.44
N LYS A 132 15.55 9.00 2.25
CA LYS A 132 15.20 10.00 3.27
C LYS A 132 13.73 9.92 3.66
N SER A 133 12.81 9.87 2.70
CA SER A 133 11.38 9.71 3.01
C SER A 133 11.08 8.42 3.79
N TYR A 134 11.68 7.29 3.42
CA TYR A 134 11.49 6.04 4.17
C TYR A 134 12.11 6.08 5.57
N TYR A 135 13.23 6.78 5.72
CA TYR A 135 13.86 7.01 7.00
C TYR A 135 13.02 7.93 7.90
N ASP A 136 12.62 9.09 7.41
CA ASP A 136 11.95 10.14 8.20
C ASP A 136 10.47 9.85 8.46
N ASP A 137 9.72 9.45 7.42
CA ASP A 137 8.26 9.31 7.53
C ASP A 137 7.86 7.93 8.07
N PHE A 138 8.63 6.90 7.73
CA PHE A 138 8.30 5.50 8.02
C PHE A 138 9.20 4.84 9.06
N HIS A 139 10.25 5.54 9.53
CA HIS A 139 11.17 5.06 10.54
C HIS A 139 11.74 3.67 10.19
N MET A 140 12.09 3.43 8.93
CA MET A 140 12.57 2.12 8.48
C MET A 140 14.02 1.87 8.89
N SER A 141 14.38 0.59 9.01
CA SER A 141 15.77 0.15 9.18
C SER A 141 16.60 0.34 7.91
N LYS A 142 17.93 0.35 8.04
CA LYS A 142 18.86 0.39 6.89
C LYS A 142 18.54 -0.67 5.84
N LEU A 143 18.33 -1.92 6.29
CA LEU A 143 18.03 -3.03 5.39
C LEU A 143 16.63 -2.91 4.80
N GLY A 144 15.64 -2.45 5.58
CA GLY A 144 14.29 -2.21 5.09
C GLY A 144 14.24 -1.16 3.98
N ILE A 145 15.01 -0.06 4.12
CA ILE A 145 15.12 0.98 3.09
C ILE A 145 15.76 0.41 1.82
N TYR A 146 16.86 -0.34 1.93
CA TYR A 146 17.51 -0.96 0.77
C TYR A 146 16.57 -1.93 0.04
N ASP A 147 15.85 -2.76 0.79
CA ASP A 147 14.90 -3.74 0.23
C ASP A 147 13.77 -3.04 -0.54
N ILE A 148 13.18 -1.96 -0.01
CA ILE A 148 12.09 -1.25 -0.71
C ILE A 148 12.59 -0.48 -1.93
N LEU A 149 13.81 0.08 -1.87
CA LEU A 149 14.42 0.76 -3.01
C LEU A 149 14.66 -0.20 -4.19
N THR A 150 15.10 -1.43 -3.90
CA THR A 150 15.45 -2.43 -4.92
C THR A 150 14.30 -3.38 -5.27
N SER A 151 13.18 -3.33 -4.55
CA SER A 151 12.06 -4.25 -4.74
C SER A 151 11.38 -4.07 -6.10
N GLU A 152 11.08 -5.19 -6.77
CA GLU A 152 10.22 -5.27 -7.97
C GLU A 152 8.78 -4.78 -7.73
N TYR A 153 8.39 -4.60 -6.47
CA TYR A 153 7.09 -4.05 -6.08
C TYR A 153 7.20 -2.71 -5.34
N GLY A 154 8.43 -2.20 -5.17
CA GLY A 154 8.72 -0.90 -4.53
C GLY A 154 9.19 0.13 -5.56
N GLU A 155 10.35 0.73 -5.32
CA GLU A 155 10.88 1.83 -6.15
C GLU A 155 11.67 1.36 -7.38
N LYS A 156 12.11 0.09 -7.42
CA LYS A 156 12.78 -0.55 -8.56
C LYS A 156 14.07 0.15 -9.02
N PHE A 157 14.79 0.79 -8.10
CA PHE A 157 16.14 1.26 -8.38
C PHE A 157 17.08 0.07 -8.57
N ASP A 158 18.08 0.24 -9.43
CA ASP A 158 19.18 -0.71 -9.53
C ASP A 158 19.95 -0.74 -8.20
N LYS A 159 20.67 -1.84 -7.96
CA LYS A 159 21.35 -2.07 -6.67
C LYS A 159 22.40 -1.01 -6.39
N GLU A 160 23.06 -0.54 -7.44
CA GLU A 160 24.09 0.50 -7.36
C GLU A 160 23.50 1.84 -6.88
N ASP A 161 22.35 2.26 -7.43
CA ASP A 161 21.67 3.50 -7.01
C ASP A 161 21.13 3.39 -5.57
N ALA A 162 20.55 2.25 -5.22
CA ALA A 162 20.07 2.00 -3.85
C ALA A 162 21.22 1.96 -2.84
N GLN A 163 22.35 1.35 -3.20
CA GLN A 163 23.53 1.32 -2.34
C GLN A 163 24.10 2.73 -2.16
N TYR A 164 24.17 3.52 -3.24
CA TYR A 164 24.54 4.93 -3.16
C TYR A 164 23.66 5.67 -2.15
N ALA A 165 22.34 5.50 -2.24
CA ALA A 165 21.40 6.13 -1.31
C ALA A 165 21.66 5.74 0.14
N ILE A 166 21.90 4.46 0.41
CA ILE A 166 22.19 3.95 1.75
C ILE A 166 23.52 4.47 2.30
N ASP A 167 24.54 4.63 1.46
CA ASP A 167 25.87 5.09 1.87
C ASP A 167 25.91 6.62 2.11
N HIS A 168 25.03 7.37 1.46
CA HIS A 168 24.95 8.84 1.55
C HIS A 168 23.79 9.34 2.41
N LEU A 169 22.98 8.43 2.96
CA LEU A 169 21.93 8.77 3.91
C LEU A 169 22.55 8.97 5.31
N GLU A 170 22.53 10.20 5.79
CA GLU A 170 22.83 10.52 7.19
C GLU A 170 21.66 10.10 8.09
N ALA A 171 21.71 8.86 8.58
CA ALA A 171 20.64 8.25 9.35
C ALA A 171 21.11 7.80 10.75
N ASP A 172 20.23 8.01 11.72
CA ASP A 172 20.28 7.42 13.05
C ASP A 172 19.23 6.30 13.14
N TYR A 173 19.66 5.07 12.87
CA TYR A 173 18.76 3.92 12.85
C TYR A 173 18.36 3.46 14.26
N GLU A 174 19.11 3.82 15.31
CA GLU A 174 18.72 3.59 16.70
C GLU A 174 17.48 4.44 17.05
N LYS A 175 17.46 5.70 16.59
CA LYS A 175 16.27 6.56 16.67
C LYS A 175 15.07 5.96 15.94
N ASN A 176 15.26 5.46 14.71
CA ASN A 176 14.16 4.85 13.96
C ASN A 176 13.61 3.59 14.63
N ALA A 177 14.48 2.74 15.16
CA ALA A 177 14.08 1.56 15.92
C ALA A 177 13.24 1.95 17.15
N LEU A 178 13.63 3.01 17.86
CA LEU A 178 12.89 3.54 19.01
C LEU A 178 11.51 4.07 18.61
N GLU A 179 11.39 4.82 17.51
CA GLU A 179 10.08 5.31 17.05
C GLU A 179 9.14 4.17 16.62
N LYS A 180 9.67 3.11 15.97
CA LYS A 180 8.92 1.88 15.72
C LYS A 180 8.48 1.18 16.99
N ALA A 181 9.38 1.04 17.96
CA ALA A 181 9.08 0.45 19.26
C ALA A 181 7.95 1.21 19.98
N LYS A 182 8.02 2.54 20.00
CA LYS A 182 6.97 3.41 20.57
C LYS A 182 5.63 3.21 19.88
N SER A 183 5.59 3.16 18.54
CA SER A 183 4.35 2.91 17.82
C SER A 183 3.76 1.54 18.17
N TYR A 184 4.56 0.47 18.21
CA TYR A 184 4.06 -0.85 18.60
C TYR A 184 3.58 -0.92 20.05
N ALA A 185 4.28 -0.28 20.98
CA ALA A 185 3.87 -0.21 22.37
C ALA A 185 2.54 0.57 22.52
N LYS A 186 2.43 1.72 21.85
CA LYS A 186 1.28 2.62 21.98
C LYS A 186 0.05 2.12 21.23
N ASP A 187 0.23 1.73 19.98
CA ASP A 187 -0.89 1.48 19.06
C ASP A 187 -1.30 0.01 19.04
N MET A 188 -0.36 -0.90 19.34
CA MET A 188 -0.58 -2.35 19.36
C MET A 188 -0.50 -2.97 20.75
N HIS A 189 -0.12 -2.21 21.79
CA HIS A 189 -0.01 -2.66 23.18
C HIS A 189 0.85 -3.94 23.33
N MET A 190 1.91 -4.04 22.53
CA MET A 190 2.80 -5.19 22.52
C MET A 190 3.76 -5.18 23.72
N SER A 191 4.20 -6.35 24.17
CA SER A 191 5.26 -6.47 25.18
C SER A 191 6.63 -6.15 24.59
N ASN A 192 7.58 -5.76 25.43
CA ASN A 192 8.95 -5.47 25.03
C ASN A 192 9.60 -6.63 24.26
N ASP A 193 9.40 -7.88 24.68
CA ASP A 193 9.92 -9.06 23.98
C ASP A 193 9.32 -9.20 22.57
N SER A 194 8.01 -8.99 22.43
CA SER A 194 7.35 -9.07 21.11
C SER A 194 7.76 -7.94 20.18
N ILE A 195 7.98 -6.74 20.74
CA ILE A 195 8.50 -5.59 19.99
C ILE A 195 9.92 -5.89 19.52
N TYR A 196 10.78 -6.39 20.41
CA TYR A 196 12.15 -6.77 20.07
C TYR A 196 12.18 -7.79 18.91
N ASP A 197 11.42 -8.88 19.04
CA ASP A 197 11.34 -9.93 18.02
C ASP A 197 10.87 -9.38 16.66
N LEU A 198 9.92 -8.44 16.67
CA LEU A 198 9.42 -7.81 15.45
C LEU A 198 10.46 -6.86 14.82
N LEU A 199 11.19 -6.10 15.64
CA LEU A 199 12.24 -5.19 15.18
C LEU A 199 13.36 -5.95 14.46
N VAL A 200 13.83 -7.08 15.03
CA VAL A 200 14.93 -7.86 14.45
C VAL A 200 14.49 -8.85 13.37
N SER A 201 13.19 -9.08 13.22
CA SER A 201 12.67 -10.09 12.30
C SER A 201 13.06 -9.79 10.85
N ASN A 202 13.59 -10.82 10.16
CA ASN A 202 13.89 -10.77 8.72
C ASN A 202 12.64 -10.54 7.84
N TYR A 203 11.46 -10.80 8.39
CA TYR A 203 10.16 -10.57 7.73
C TYR A 203 9.40 -9.37 8.33
N GLY A 204 9.98 -8.74 9.37
CA GLY A 204 9.45 -7.55 10.02
C GLY A 204 10.27 -6.32 9.67
N GLU A 205 10.79 -5.64 10.68
CA GLU A 205 11.42 -4.33 10.50
C GLU A 205 12.91 -4.40 10.18
N LYS A 206 13.56 -5.57 10.32
CA LYS A 206 14.96 -5.83 9.91
C LYS A 206 16.01 -4.88 10.52
N PHE A 207 15.76 -4.36 11.72
CA PHE A 207 16.79 -3.68 12.50
C PHE A 207 17.87 -4.67 12.95
N THR A 208 19.06 -4.15 13.20
CA THR A 208 20.11 -4.92 13.87
C THR A 208 19.72 -5.20 15.31
N GLU A 209 20.32 -6.24 15.91
CA GLU A 209 20.09 -6.53 17.33
C GLU A 209 20.46 -5.37 18.24
N SER A 210 21.50 -4.60 17.91
CA SER A 210 21.93 -3.44 18.71
C SER A 210 20.90 -2.31 18.67
N GLU A 211 20.38 -1.98 17.48
CA GLU A 211 19.34 -0.95 17.31
C GLU A 211 18.04 -1.36 18.03
N ALA A 212 17.66 -2.63 17.92
CA ALA A 212 16.48 -3.15 18.62
C ALA A 212 16.67 -3.16 20.15
N LYS A 213 17.85 -3.53 20.66
CA LYS A 213 18.17 -3.46 22.10
C LYS A 213 18.09 -2.02 22.59
N TYR A 214 18.74 -1.10 21.87
CA TYR A 214 18.66 0.34 22.18
C TYR A 214 17.21 0.81 22.25
N ALA A 215 16.37 0.44 21.27
CA ALA A 215 14.97 0.82 21.22
C ALA A 215 14.19 0.34 22.46
N ILE A 216 14.40 -0.91 22.90
CA ILE A 216 13.73 -1.46 24.09
C ILE A 216 14.24 -0.81 25.38
N GLU A 217 15.54 -0.56 25.50
CA GLU A 217 16.14 0.09 26.67
C GLU A 217 15.66 1.53 26.87
N HIS A 218 15.29 2.21 25.78
CA HIS A 218 14.81 3.59 25.78
C HIS A 218 13.29 3.72 25.57
N LEU A 219 12.56 2.60 25.60
CA LEU A 219 11.11 2.59 25.52
C LEU A 219 10.54 3.01 26.87
N ASP A 220 9.74 4.07 26.89
CA ASP A 220 9.09 4.57 28.11
C ASP A 220 8.21 3.47 28.74
N ASN A 221 8.19 3.41 30.08
CA ASN A 221 7.33 2.50 30.85
C ASN A 221 5.87 2.97 30.94
#